data_AF-A0A954Y5T7-F1
#
_entry.id   AF-A0A954Y5T7-F1
#
_cell.length_a   1.000
_cell.length_b   1.000
_cell.length_c   1.000
_cell.angle_alpha   90.00
_cell.angle_beta   90.00
_cell.angle_gamma   90.00
#
_symmetry.space_group_name_H-M   'P 1'
#
loop_
_entity.id
_entity.type
_entity.pdbx_description
1 polymer ?
#
loop_
_entity_poly.entity_id
_entity_poly.type
_entity_poly.pdbx_seq_one_letter_code
_entity_poly.pdbx_strand_id
1 'polypeptide(L)'
;MFDWLQSAEAHPYLEHAPLIAFLIWIGFVGACVGSFLNVVYHRVPRGEDIVVRGSHCPVCDHPIRWRHNLPIFGWLMLRGRCYDCGAPIPIRYWLFELFFGALFALAGWWFWPG
;
A
#
# COMPACT_ATOMS: atom_id res chain seq x y z
N MET A 1 10.61 -24.18 41.48
CA MET A 1 11.41 -23.11 40.83
C MET A 1 11.56 -23.31 39.31
N PHE A 2 10.95 -24.34 38.71
CA PHE A 2 11.01 -24.63 37.27
C PHE A 2 9.61 -24.88 36.65
N ASP A 3 8.53 -24.38 37.26
CA ASP A 3 7.16 -24.51 36.70
C ASP A 3 6.80 -23.42 35.67
N TRP A 4 7.59 -22.35 35.55
CA TRP A 4 7.34 -21.25 34.61
C TRP A 4 7.63 -21.58 33.13
N LEU A 5 8.26 -22.73 32.83
CA LEU A 5 8.55 -23.16 31.46
C LEU A 5 7.43 -24.00 30.82
N GLN A 6 6.47 -24.49 31.61
CA GLN A 6 5.29 -25.19 31.09
C GLN A 6 4.07 -24.28 30.94
N SER A 7 4.05 -23.13 31.62
CA SER A 7 3.04 -22.08 31.45
C SER A 7 3.35 -21.10 30.32
N ALA A 8 4.28 -21.43 29.42
CA ALA A 8 4.32 -20.86 28.09
C ALA A 8 3.22 -21.52 27.25
N GLU A 9 1.96 -21.33 27.67
CA GLU A 9 0.84 -21.47 26.74
C GLU A 9 1.21 -20.61 25.54
N ALA A 10 1.43 -21.25 24.39
CA ALA A 10 1.72 -20.53 23.16
C ALA A 10 0.61 -19.48 23.00
N HIS A 11 0.98 -18.20 23.18
CA HIS A 11 0.00 -17.13 23.10
C HIS A 11 -0.76 -17.32 21.77
N PRO A 12 -2.11 -17.31 21.76
CA PRO A 12 -2.90 -17.60 20.56
C PRO A 12 -2.50 -16.74 19.34
N TYR A 13 -1.89 -15.58 19.58
CA TYR A 13 -1.36 -14.67 18.57
C TYR A 13 -0.15 -15.24 17.79
N LEU A 14 0.65 -16.11 18.41
CA LEU A 14 1.84 -16.72 17.81
C LEU A 14 1.49 -17.76 16.76
N GLU A 15 0.37 -18.47 16.92
CA GLU A 15 -0.09 -19.46 15.94
C GLU A 15 -0.54 -18.79 14.63
N HIS A 16 -1.13 -17.60 14.72
CA HIS A 16 -1.59 -16.83 13.55
C HIS A 16 -0.56 -15.80 13.06
N ALA A 17 0.52 -15.56 13.80
CA ALA A 17 1.59 -14.65 13.42
C ALA A 17 2.13 -14.86 11.99
N PRO A 18 2.41 -16.10 11.51
CA PRO A 18 2.91 -16.30 10.14
C PRO A 18 1.88 -15.93 9.09
N LEU A 19 0.61 -16.28 9.29
CA LEU A 19 -0.48 -15.89 8.39
C LEU A 19 -0.64 -14.37 8.35
N ILE A 20 -0.69 -13.72 9.51
CA ILE A 20 -0.85 -12.25 9.59
C ILE A 20 0.31 -11.55 8.89
N ALA A 21 1.56 -11.96 9.14
CA ALA A 21 2.73 -11.39 8.50
C ALA A 21 2.68 -11.58 6.97
N PHE A 22 2.27 -12.76 6.51
CA PHE A 22 2.11 -13.06 5.10
C PHE A 22 1.03 -12.20 4.43
N LEU A 23 -0.14 -12.05 5.07
CA LEU A 23 -1.24 -11.22 4.57
C LEU A 23 -0.85 -9.74 4.48
N ILE A 24 -0.14 -9.22 5.48
CA ILE A 24 0.38 -7.85 5.47
C ILE A 24 1.35 -7.67 4.30
N TRP A 25 2.28 -8.61 4.13
CA TRP A 25 3.28 -8.52 3.07
C TRP A 25 2.66 -8.59 1.67
N ILE A 26 1.79 -9.57 1.42
CA ILE A 26 1.16 -9.73 0.10
C ILE A 26 0.18 -8.59 -0.20
N GLY A 27 -0.53 -8.10 0.82
CA GLY A 27 -1.40 -6.93 0.70
C GLY A 27 -0.60 -5.66 0.38
N PHE A 28 0.57 -5.47 0.97
CA PHE A 28 1.46 -4.36 0.64
C PHE A 28 1.95 -4.44 -0.82
N VAL A 29 2.33 -5.64 -1.29
CA VAL A 29 2.68 -5.87 -2.70
C VAL A 29 1.51 -5.51 -3.62
N GLY A 30 0.29 -5.95 -3.28
CA GLY A 30 -0.92 -5.58 -4.01
C GLY A 30 -1.15 -4.07 -4.07
N ALA A 31 -0.97 -3.37 -2.95
CA ALA A 31 -1.09 -1.91 -2.91
C ALA A 31 -0.04 -1.21 -3.80
N CYS A 32 1.21 -1.71 -3.83
CA CYS A 32 2.24 -1.22 -4.75
C CYS A 32 1.83 -1.40 -6.22
N VAL A 33 1.28 -2.58 -6.57
CA VAL A 33 0.76 -2.85 -7.91
C VAL A 33 -0.37 -1.89 -8.25
N GLY A 34 -1.34 -1.69 -7.36
CA GLY A 34 -2.43 -0.72 -7.55
C GLY A 34 -1.93 0.71 -7.76
N SER A 35 -0.92 1.13 -7.00
CA SER A 35 -0.28 2.44 -7.12
C SER A 35 0.38 2.62 -8.49
N PHE A 36 1.12 1.61 -8.96
CA PHE A 36 1.74 1.64 -10.29
C PHE A 36 0.70 1.62 -11.43
N LEU A 37 -0.35 0.80 -11.31
CA LEU A 37 -1.42 0.72 -12.31
C LEU A 37 -2.17 2.05 -12.47
N ASN A 38 -2.31 2.83 -11.40
CA ASN A 38 -2.83 4.19 -11.51
C ASN A 38 -1.99 5.08 -12.43
N VAL A 39 -0.66 4.98 -12.34
CA VAL A 39 0.26 5.72 -13.22
C VAL A 39 0.09 5.26 -14.66
N VAL A 40 0.06 3.94 -14.89
CA VAL A 40 -0.16 3.35 -16.22
C VAL A 40 -1.47 3.82 -16.83
N TYR A 41 -2.58 3.70 -16.09
CA TYR A 41 -3.92 4.11 -16.53
C TYR A 41 -3.97 5.60 -16.89
N HIS A 42 -3.27 6.45 -16.13
CA HIS A 42 -3.26 7.89 -16.38
C HIS A 42 -2.38 8.27 -17.59
N ARG A 43 -1.17 7.69 -17.68
CA ARG A 43 -0.12 8.14 -18.59
C ARG A 43 -0.16 7.50 -19.97
N VAL A 44 -0.48 6.20 -20.06
CA VAL A 44 -0.47 5.46 -21.33
C VAL A 44 -1.42 6.04 -22.37
N PRO A 45 -2.70 6.36 -22.05
CA PRO A 45 -3.61 6.94 -23.03
C PRO A 45 -3.18 8.34 -23.53
N ARG A 46 -2.28 9.00 -22.80
CA ARG A 46 -1.75 10.33 -23.12
C ARG A 46 -0.38 10.27 -23.81
N GLY A 47 0.19 9.08 -24.00
CA GLY A 47 1.55 8.92 -24.54
C GLY A 47 2.65 9.46 -23.63
N GLU A 48 2.37 9.61 -22.33
CA GLU A 48 3.33 10.11 -21.35
C GLU A 48 4.26 8.99 -20.86
N ASP A 49 5.51 9.34 -20.55
CA ASP A 49 6.48 8.40 -19.99
C ASP A 49 6.07 7.87 -18.61
N ILE A 50 6.11 6.56 -18.45
CA ILE A 50 5.76 5.87 -17.20
C ILE A 50 6.96 5.84 -16.24
N VAL A 51 8.18 5.71 -16.78
CA VAL A 51 9.40 5.45 -16.00
C VAL A 51 10.24 6.71 -15.80
N VAL A 52 10.35 7.56 -16.82
CA VAL A 52 11.30 8.69 -16.82
C VAL A 52 10.83 9.82 -15.90
N ARG A 53 9.52 10.10 -15.88
CA ARG A 53 8.94 11.16 -15.07
C ARG A 53 8.48 10.61 -13.72
N GLY A 54 9.07 11.07 -12.62
CA GLY A 54 8.64 10.68 -11.27
C GLY A 54 7.20 11.12 -10.96
N SER A 55 6.70 10.75 -9.77
CA SER A 55 5.41 11.27 -9.28
C SER A 55 5.53 12.78 -9.03
N HIS A 56 4.72 13.59 -9.72
CA HIS A 56 4.72 15.05 -9.61
C HIS A 56 3.28 15.56 -9.39
N CYS A 57 3.15 16.69 -8.73
CA CYS A 57 1.85 17.34 -8.62
C CYS A 57 1.42 17.89 -9.99
N PRO A 58 0.21 17.58 -10.49
CA PRO A 58 -0.25 18.07 -11.79
C PRO A 58 -0.53 19.59 -11.82
N VAL A 59 -0.53 20.26 -10.67
CA VAL A 59 -0.84 21.70 -10.56
C VAL A 59 0.42 22.54 -10.39
N CYS A 60 1.33 22.16 -9.49
CA CYS A 60 2.55 22.93 -9.22
C CYS A 60 3.84 22.32 -9.79
N ASP A 61 3.75 21.13 -10.42
CA ASP A 61 4.88 20.36 -10.96
C ASP A 61 5.99 20.01 -9.93
N HIS A 62 5.74 20.24 -8.63
CA HIS A 62 6.71 19.88 -7.60
C HIS A 62 6.81 18.35 -7.47
N PRO A 63 8.02 17.80 -7.31
CA PRO A 63 8.20 16.37 -7.11
C PRO A 63 7.57 15.89 -5.80
N ILE A 64 6.78 14.82 -5.90
CA ILE A 64 6.18 14.17 -4.74
C ILE A 64 7.29 13.41 -4.01
N ARG A 65 7.54 13.80 -2.76
CA ARG A 65 8.51 13.15 -1.87
C ARG A 65 8.17 11.67 -1.73
N TRP A 66 9.19 10.81 -1.67
CA TRP A 66 9.01 9.35 -1.59
C TRP A 66 8.04 8.90 -0.48
N ARG A 67 8.07 9.55 0.70
CA ARG A 67 7.17 9.28 1.84
C ARG A 67 5.70 9.54 1.52
N HIS A 68 5.43 10.50 0.65
CA HIS A 68 4.09 10.86 0.21
C HIS A 68 3.60 9.97 -0.95
N ASN A 69 4.50 9.16 -1.52
CA ASN A 69 4.20 8.19 -2.56
C ASN A 69 4.13 6.74 -2.00
N LEU A 70 4.16 6.58 -0.66
CA LEU A 70 3.98 5.27 -0.04
C LEU A 70 2.50 4.84 -0.18
N PRO A 71 2.20 3.63 -0.69
CA PRO A 71 0.82 3.20 -0.91
C PRO A 71 0.00 3.29 0.36
N ILE A 72 -1.26 3.71 0.24
CA ILE A 72 -2.26 3.91 1.30
C ILE A 72 -1.90 5.07 2.26
N PHE A 73 -0.66 5.11 2.75
CA PHE A 73 -0.20 6.08 3.75
C PHE A 73 0.02 7.48 3.17
N GLY A 74 0.52 7.59 1.94
CA GLY A 74 0.88 8.86 1.32
C GLY A 74 -0.31 9.83 1.24
N TRP A 75 -1.46 9.35 0.76
CA TRP A 75 -2.69 10.15 0.67
C TRP A 75 -3.21 10.55 2.06
N LEU A 76 -3.14 9.65 3.04
CA LEU A 76 -3.57 9.89 4.42
C LEU A 76 -2.71 10.96 5.11
N MET A 77 -1.38 10.89 4.96
CA MET A 77 -0.44 11.88 5.51
C MET A 77 -0.66 13.27 4.91
N LEU A 78 -0.99 13.31 3.61
CA LEU A 78 -1.30 14.52 2.87
C LEU A 78 -2.75 15.01 3.07
N ARG A 79 -3.60 14.22 3.74
CA ARG A 79 -5.04 14.48 3.90
C ARG A 79 -5.73 14.81 2.56
N GLY A 80 -5.32 14.12 1.51
CA GLY A 80 -5.83 14.31 0.15
C GLY A 80 -5.47 15.64 -0.50
N ARG A 81 -4.40 16.33 -0.08
CA ARG A 81 -3.95 17.59 -0.67
C ARG A 81 -2.44 17.61 -0.88
N CYS A 82 -1.98 18.22 -1.97
CA CYS A 82 -0.56 18.42 -2.21
C CYS A 82 0.08 19.23 -1.07
N TYR A 83 1.25 18.80 -0.59
CA TYR A 83 1.97 19.47 0.49
C TYR A 83 2.38 20.91 0.13
N ASP A 84 2.81 21.14 -1.10
CA ASP A 84 3.40 22.43 -1.51
C ASP A 84 2.35 23.44 -1.98
N CYS A 85 1.33 23.01 -2.74
CA CYS A 85 0.32 23.92 -3.31
C CYS A 85 -1.11 23.72 -2.79
N GLY A 86 -1.37 22.71 -1.97
CA GLY A 86 -2.71 22.43 -1.43
C GLY A 86 -3.73 21.89 -2.45
N ALA A 87 -3.33 21.66 -3.70
CA ALA A 87 -4.19 21.10 -4.75
C ALA A 87 -4.77 19.73 -4.32
N PRO A 88 -6.05 19.43 -4.59
CA PRO A 88 -6.67 18.19 -4.19
C PRO A 88 -6.04 16.99 -4.92
N ILE A 89 -5.70 15.95 -4.18
CA ILE A 89 -5.27 14.65 -4.71
C ILE A 89 -6.51 13.75 -4.78
N PRO A 90 -6.94 13.35 -5.99
CA PRO A 90 -8.15 12.55 -6.16
C PRO A 90 -8.16 11.27 -5.33
N ILE A 91 -9.26 11.02 -4.61
CA ILE A 91 -9.41 9.83 -3.74
C ILE A 91 -9.34 8.51 -4.51
N ARG A 92 -9.63 8.53 -5.83
CA ARG A 92 -9.50 7.36 -6.71
C ARG A 92 -8.11 6.70 -6.62
N TYR A 93 -7.05 7.50 -6.43
CA TYR A 93 -5.70 6.96 -6.34
C TYR A 93 -5.55 6.05 -5.12
N TRP A 94 -6.04 6.53 -3.98
CA TRP A 94 -6.06 5.79 -2.72
C TRP A 94 -6.99 4.56 -2.78
N LEU A 95 -8.16 4.69 -3.43
CA LEU A 95 -9.09 3.56 -3.59
C LEU A 95 -8.50 2.41 -4.41
N PHE A 96 -7.75 2.72 -5.47
CA PHE A 96 -7.07 1.69 -6.27
C PHE A 96 -6.01 0.93 -5.46
N GLU A 97 -5.20 1.63 -4.66
CA GLU A 97 -4.21 1.01 -3.78
C GLU A 97 -4.88 0.09 -2.76
N LEU A 98 -5.97 0.55 -2.14
CA LEU A 98 -6.74 -0.25 -1.18
C LEU A 98 -7.40 -1.45 -1.85
N PHE A 99 -7.97 -1.28 -3.04
CA PHE A 99 -8.63 -2.35 -3.79
C PHE A 99 -7.66 -3.47 -4.15
N PHE A 100 -6.51 -3.14 -4.76
CA PHE A 100 -5.51 -4.14 -5.12
C PHE A 100 -4.83 -4.76 -3.89
N GLY A 101 -4.58 -3.97 -2.83
CA GLY A 101 -4.06 -4.50 -1.57
C GLY A 101 -5.02 -5.50 -0.92
N ALA A 102 -6.31 -5.19 -0.86
CA ALA A 102 -7.33 -6.09 -0.35
C ALA A 102 -7.47 -7.34 -1.23
N LEU A 103 -7.47 -7.19 -2.55
CA LEU A 103 -7.55 -8.32 -3.49
C LEU A 103 -6.39 -9.31 -3.30
N PHE A 104 -5.17 -8.80 -3.16
CA PHE A 104 -3.99 -9.64 -2.94
C PHE A 104 -4.01 -10.31 -1.56
N ALA A 105 -4.43 -9.59 -0.51
CA ALA A 105 -4.59 -10.18 0.82
C ALA A 105 -5.65 -11.29 0.82
N LEU A 106 -6.79 -11.08 0.16
CA LEU A 106 -7.85 -12.07 0.02
C LEU A 106 -7.38 -13.30 -0.76
N ALA A 107 -6.66 -13.10 -1.86
CA ALA A 107 -6.06 -14.21 -2.61
C ALA A 107 -5.02 -14.96 -1.76
N GLY A 108 -4.14 -14.24 -1.06
CA GLY A 108 -3.16 -14.82 -0.16
C GLY A 108 -3.80 -15.65 0.96
N TRP A 109 -4.91 -15.17 1.54
CA TRP A 109 -5.68 -15.93 2.51
C TRP A 109 -6.29 -17.21 1.91
N TRP A 110 -6.85 -17.12 0.70
CA TRP A 110 -7.44 -18.27 0.00
C TRP A 110 -6.41 -19.37 -0.32
N PHE A 111 -5.20 -18.98 -0.72
CA PHE A 111 -4.12 -19.89 -1.06
C PHE A 111 -3.20 -20.23 0.12
N TRP A 112 -3.51 -19.75 1.34
CA TRP A 112 -2.68 -20.04 2.50
C TRP A 112 -2.73 -21.55 2.81
N PRO A 113 -1.59 -22.25 2.79
CA PRO A 113 -1.57 -23.70 2.91
C PRO A 113 -1.84 -24.22 4.33
N GLY A 114 -1.85 -23.35 5.35
CA GLY A 114 -2.02 -23.74 6.75
C GLY A 114 -0.72 -24.22 7.36
#